data_AF-A0A377X9D9-F1
#
_entry.id   AF-A0A377X9D9-F1
#
_cell.length_a   1.000
_cell.length_b   1.000
_cell.length_c   1.000
_cell.angle_alpha   90.00
_cell.angle_beta   90.00
_cell.angle_gamma   90.00
#
_symmetry.space_group_name_H-M   'P 1'
#
loop_
_entity.id
_entity.type
_entity.pdbx_description
1 polymer ?
#
loop_
_entity_poly.entity_id
_entity_poly.type
_entity_poly.pdbx_seq_one_letter_code
_entity_poly.pdbx_strand_id
1 'polypeptide(L)'
;MSSGSSLKRAAFAACWSAASPAIDADGVRLADGRVFRAARVVLATGVQPDSRLAAQSGVLCQRGIVVDRQMASSLPGISAIGECCEIDGQTWGLVAPCLRQAEVLADRLCGAPGEGFVLAGRRDPPEGHRH
;
A
#
# COMPACT_ATOMS: atom_id res chain seq x y z
N MET A 1 1.88 -40.89 -36.10
CA MET A 1 2.53 -39.85 -35.29
C MET A 1 1.77 -38.55 -35.50
N SER A 2 0.85 -38.21 -34.59
CA SER A 2 0.22 -36.88 -34.55
C SER A 2 0.30 -36.41 -33.11
N SER A 3 1.20 -35.47 -32.87
CA SER A 3 1.45 -34.86 -31.56
C SER A 3 0.37 -33.82 -31.30
N GLY A 4 -0.68 -34.21 -30.57
CA GLY A 4 -1.66 -33.28 -30.02
C GLY A 4 -1.04 -32.54 -28.83
N SER A 5 -0.58 -31.31 -29.04
CA SER A 5 -0.19 -30.42 -27.95
C SER A 5 -1.42 -30.02 -27.14
N SER A 6 -1.65 -30.73 -26.03
CA SER A 6 -2.69 -30.40 -25.06
C SER A 6 -2.35 -29.05 -24.41
N LEU A 7 -3.06 -27.99 -24.79
CA LEU A 7 -3.01 -26.72 -24.06
C LEU A 7 -3.50 -27.00 -22.62
N LYS A 8 -2.57 -27.00 -21.66
CA LYS A 8 -2.92 -27.04 -20.24
C LYS A 8 -3.68 -25.76 -19.90
N ARG A 9 -5.01 -25.87 -19.75
CA ARG A 9 -5.84 -24.79 -19.21
C ARG A 9 -5.31 -24.43 -17.82
N ALA A 10 -4.89 -23.19 -17.61
CA ALA A 10 -4.63 -22.67 -16.28
C ALA A 10 -5.98 -22.60 -15.54
N ALA A 11 -6.20 -23.52 -14.60
CA ALA A 11 -7.37 -23.49 -13.74
C ALA A 11 -7.12 -22.46 -12.63
N PHE A 12 -7.77 -21.31 -12.71
CA PHE A 12 -7.80 -20.33 -11.63
C PHE A 12 -8.95 -20.68 -10.68
N ALA A 13 -8.61 -21.07 -9.45
CA ALA A 13 -9.57 -21.19 -8.37
C ALA A 13 -9.57 -19.87 -7.58
N ALA A 14 -10.69 -19.14 -7.61
CA ALA A 14 -10.90 -17.98 -6.74
C ALA A 14 -11.69 -18.43 -5.50
N CYS A 15 -11.17 -18.17 -4.31
CA CYS A 15 -11.93 -18.35 -3.08
C CYS A 15 -12.01 -17.04 -2.30
N TRP A 16 -13.22 -16.52 -2.18
CA TRP A 16 -13.51 -15.36 -1.34
C TRP A 16 -13.79 -15.85 0.09
N SER A 17 -13.37 -15.09 1.11
CA SER A 17 -13.68 -15.34 2.54
C SER A 17 -13.02 -16.54 3.26
N ALA A 18 -11.88 -17.07 2.78
CA ALA A 18 -11.11 -18.03 3.57
C ALA A 18 -10.19 -17.29 4.56
N ALA A 19 -10.61 -17.18 5.82
CA ALA A 19 -9.70 -16.75 6.88
C ALA A 19 -8.59 -17.81 7.07
N SER A 20 -7.32 -17.42 6.97
CA SER A 20 -6.14 -18.24 7.29
C SER A 20 -5.99 -19.57 6.52
N PRO A 21 -5.61 -19.55 5.22
CA PRO A 21 -5.25 -20.75 4.50
C PRO A 21 -3.99 -21.41 5.10
N ALA A 22 -3.99 -22.75 5.18
CA ALA A 22 -2.78 -23.52 5.46
C ALA A 22 -2.13 -23.94 4.14
N ILE A 23 -0.83 -23.68 3.99
CA ILE A 23 -0.06 -24.05 2.80
C ILE A 23 0.91 -25.17 3.21
N ASP A 24 0.87 -26.27 2.48
CA ASP A 24 1.76 -27.43 2.66
C ASP A 24 2.45 -27.80 1.34
N ALA A 25 3.23 -28.89 1.35
CA ALA A 25 4.00 -29.34 0.19
C ALA A 25 3.11 -29.73 -1.01
N ASP A 26 1.85 -30.06 -0.78
CA ASP A 26 0.94 -30.58 -1.79
C ASP A 26 -0.10 -29.55 -2.26
N GLY A 27 -0.29 -28.45 -1.50
CA GLY A 27 -1.13 -27.34 -1.93
C GLY A 27 -1.64 -26.42 -0.82
N VAL A 28 -2.89 -25.97 -0.96
CA VAL A 28 -3.55 -25.00 -0.06
C VAL A 28 -4.81 -25.61 0.52
N ARG A 29 -4.93 -25.60 1.85
CA ARG A 29 -6.15 -25.93 2.59
C ARG A 29 -6.82 -24.66 3.10
N LEU A 30 -8.08 -24.46 2.75
CA LEU A 30 -8.88 -23.32 3.19
C LEU A 30 -9.55 -23.62 4.54
N ALA A 31 -9.99 -22.58 5.24
CA ALA A 31 -10.69 -22.72 6.52
C ALA A 31 -12.03 -23.47 6.44
N ASP A 32 -12.66 -23.50 5.26
CA ASP A 32 -13.87 -24.30 5.03
C ASP A 32 -13.59 -25.78 4.72
N GLY A 33 -12.33 -26.21 4.82
CA GLY A 33 -11.89 -27.58 4.61
C GLY A 33 -11.57 -27.93 3.15
N ARG A 34 -11.83 -27.05 2.18
CA ARG A 34 -11.46 -27.30 0.78
C ARG A 34 -9.94 -27.37 0.62
N VAL A 35 -9.48 -28.30 -0.22
CA VAL A 35 -8.05 -28.50 -0.53
C VAL A 35 -7.82 -28.31 -2.02
N PHE A 36 -6.88 -27.43 -2.37
CA PHE A 36 -6.44 -27.18 -3.73
C PHE A 36 -5.01 -27.67 -3.90
N ARG A 37 -4.80 -28.71 -4.71
CA ARG A 37 -3.44 -29.13 -5.07
C ARG A 37 -2.78 -28.06 -5.94
N ALA A 38 -1.59 -27.61 -5.51
CA ALA A 38 -0.87 -26.57 -6.21
C ALA A 38 0.63 -26.79 -6.07
N ALA A 39 1.34 -26.78 -7.20
CA ALA A 39 2.81 -26.80 -7.18
C ALA A 39 3.41 -25.44 -6.80
N ARG A 40 2.64 -24.35 -6.94
CA ARG A 40 3.04 -22.97 -6.67
C ARG A 40 1.85 -22.20 -6.08
N VAL A 41 2.14 -21.35 -5.10
CA VAL A 41 1.15 -20.49 -4.43
C VAL A 41 1.68 -19.06 -4.46
N VAL A 42 0.84 -18.11 -4.87
CA VAL A 42 1.15 -16.67 -4.84
C VAL A 42 0.22 -16.02 -3.81
N LEU A 43 0.81 -15.31 -2.86
CA LEU A 43 0.10 -14.57 -1.82
C LEU A 43 0.17 -13.07 -2.14
N ALA A 44 -0.99 -12.42 -2.25
CA ALA A 44 -1.10 -10.98 -2.50
C ALA A 44 -2.04 -10.35 -1.44
N THR A 45 -1.62 -10.39 -0.17
CA THR A 45 -2.44 -10.02 1.00
C THR A 45 -2.34 -8.55 1.42
N GLY A 46 -1.85 -7.68 0.51
CA GLY A 46 -1.66 -6.25 0.76
C GLY A 46 -0.22 -5.89 1.11
N VAL A 47 0.02 -4.59 1.24
CA VAL A 47 1.32 -3.97 1.57
C VAL A 47 1.18 -3.26 2.93
N GLN A 48 2.22 -3.34 3.75
CA GLN A 48 2.32 -2.61 5.01
C GLN A 48 3.43 -1.55 4.90
N PRO A 49 3.18 -0.29 5.29
CA PRO A 49 4.21 0.74 5.37
C PRO A 49 5.39 0.32 6.25
N ASP A 50 6.63 0.50 5.75
CA ASP A 50 7.84 0.36 6.56
C ASP A 50 8.21 1.72 7.17
N SER A 51 7.82 1.92 8.42
CA SER A 51 8.11 3.13 9.21
C SER A 51 9.13 2.90 10.32
N ARG A 52 9.78 1.72 10.37
CA ARG A 52 10.61 1.33 11.52
C ARG A 52 11.79 2.26 11.75
N LEU A 53 12.52 2.61 10.68
CA LEU A 53 13.68 3.51 10.76
C LEU A 53 13.27 4.92 11.22
N ALA A 54 12.17 5.44 10.67
CA ALA A 54 11.65 6.74 11.01
C ALA A 54 11.22 6.81 12.48
N ALA A 55 10.50 5.79 12.96
CA ALA A 55 10.09 5.68 14.35
C ALA A 55 11.30 5.62 15.31
N GLN A 56 12.33 4.84 14.97
CA GLN A 56 13.57 4.78 15.75
C GLN A 56 14.33 6.10 15.77
N SER A 57 14.13 6.95 14.76
CA SER A 57 14.73 8.28 14.65
C SER A 57 13.90 9.38 15.34
N GLY A 58 12.78 9.03 15.98
CA GLY A 58 11.89 9.98 16.66
C GLY A 58 10.91 10.71 15.73
N VAL A 59 10.81 10.30 14.46
CA VAL A 59 9.78 10.81 13.55
C VAL A 59 8.42 10.23 13.95
N LEU A 60 7.38 11.07 13.97
CA LEU A 60 6.01 10.64 14.25
C LEU A 60 5.56 9.61 13.20
N CYS A 61 5.22 8.41 13.68
CA CYS A 61 4.71 7.32 12.86
C CYS A 61 3.40 6.79 13.46
N GLN A 62 2.47 6.39 12.59
CA GLN A 62 1.21 5.73 12.95
C GLN A 62 1.06 4.48 12.06
N ARG A 63 0.14 4.48 11.09
CA ARG A 63 0.09 3.45 10.04
C ARG A 63 1.29 3.56 9.11
N GLY A 64 1.77 4.77 8.86
CA GLY A 64 3.00 5.11 8.14
C GLY A 64 3.75 6.26 8.80
N ILE A 65 4.70 6.87 8.09
CA ILE A 65 5.39 8.10 8.50
C ILE A 65 4.43 9.26 8.32
N VAL A 66 4.05 9.92 9.41
CA VAL A 66 3.09 11.02 9.37
C VAL A 66 3.76 12.25 8.77
N VAL A 67 3.16 12.79 7.72
CA VAL A 67 3.58 14.04 7.09
C VAL A 67 2.40 14.98 6.85
N ASP A 68 2.71 16.26 6.70
CA ASP A 68 1.74 17.24 6.23
C ASP A 68 1.52 17.17 4.71
N ARG A 69 0.62 17.99 4.17
CA ARG A 69 0.34 18.04 2.73
C ARG A 69 1.49 18.60 1.89
N GLN A 70 2.58 19.06 2.50
CA GLN A 70 3.82 19.48 1.85
C GLN A 70 4.92 18.41 1.99
N MET A 71 4.54 17.19 2.42
CA MET A 71 5.41 16.02 2.62
C MET A 71 6.45 16.21 3.74
N ALA A 72 6.28 17.21 4.61
CA ALA A 72 7.17 17.42 5.74
C ALA A 72 6.75 16.54 6.92
N SER A 73 7.73 15.88 7.53
CA SER A 73 7.51 15.07 8.74
C SER A 73 7.49 15.94 10.00
N SER A 74 7.31 15.30 11.16
CA SER A 74 7.41 15.99 12.46
C SER A 74 8.81 16.53 12.80
N LEU A 75 9.86 16.09 12.09
CA LEU A 75 11.23 16.54 12.31
C LEU A 75 11.70 17.47 11.18
N PRO A 76 12.32 18.62 11.50
CA PRO A 76 12.88 19.53 10.50
C PRO A 76 13.89 18.84 9.58
N GLY A 77 13.82 19.13 8.28
CA GLY A 77 14.72 18.56 7.28
C GLY A 77 14.43 17.10 6.90
N ILE A 78 13.42 16.46 7.50
CA ILE A 78 13.01 15.10 7.19
C ILE A 78 11.66 15.12 6.47
N SER A 79 11.54 14.35 5.40
CA SER A 79 10.35 14.25 4.54
C SER A 79 10.12 12.80 4.14
N ALA A 80 8.88 12.45 3.84
CA ALA A 80 8.52 11.11 3.39
C ALA A 80 7.53 11.17 2.22
N ILE A 81 7.73 10.29 1.25
CA ILE A 81 6.90 10.09 0.07
C ILE A 81 6.78 8.59 -0.21
N GLY A 82 5.82 8.20 -1.04
CA GLY A 82 5.57 6.82 -1.38
C GLY A 82 4.61 6.12 -0.43
N GLU A 83 4.59 4.79 -0.48
CA GLU A 83 3.67 3.96 0.30
C GLU A 83 3.92 4.02 1.81
N CYS A 84 5.12 4.43 2.23
CA CYS A 84 5.46 4.60 3.63
C CYS A 84 4.86 5.87 4.25
N CYS A 85 4.36 6.79 3.43
CA CYS A 85 3.85 8.10 3.82
C CYS A 85 2.38 8.04 4.25
N GLU A 86 2.07 8.64 5.39
CA GLU A 86 0.72 8.81 5.93
C GLU A 86 0.33 10.29 5.93
N ILE A 87 -0.76 10.62 5.25
CA ILE A 87 -1.32 11.97 5.16
C ILE A 87 -2.78 11.89 5.59
N ASP A 88 -3.16 12.67 6.60
CA ASP A 88 -4.53 12.71 7.15
C ASP A 88 -5.09 11.31 7.50
N GLY A 89 -4.25 10.47 8.11
CA GLY A 89 -4.61 9.11 8.53
C GLY A 89 -4.62 8.06 7.41
N GLN A 90 -4.20 8.43 6.20
CA GLN A 90 -4.29 7.59 4.99
C GLN A 90 -2.93 7.29 4.38
N THR A 91 -2.79 6.05 3.88
CA THR A 91 -1.63 5.57 3.13
C THR A 91 -2.08 5.12 1.75
N TRP A 92 -1.23 5.34 0.74
CA TRP A 92 -1.61 5.16 -0.67
C TRP A 92 -0.72 4.10 -1.33
N GLY A 93 -1.29 2.94 -1.64
CA GLY A 93 -0.61 1.85 -2.36
C GLY A 93 -0.73 1.97 -3.89
N LEU A 94 -0.64 3.19 -4.43
CA LEU A 94 -0.85 3.47 -5.86
C LEU A 94 0.27 4.35 -6.42
N VAL A 95 0.65 4.10 -7.66
CA VAL A 95 1.73 4.84 -8.34
C VAL A 95 1.41 6.33 -8.53
N ALA A 96 0.20 6.66 -9.00
CA ALA A 96 -0.17 8.05 -9.28
C ALA A 96 -0.08 8.97 -8.05
N PRO A 97 -0.60 8.58 -6.86
CA PRO A 97 -0.36 9.31 -5.61
C PRO A 97 1.12 9.50 -5.29
N CYS A 98 1.94 8.45 -5.41
CA CYS A 98 3.38 8.53 -5.12
C CYS A 98 4.09 9.55 -6.03
N LEU A 99 3.72 9.60 -7.31
CA LEU A 99 4.26 10.59 -8.25
C LEU A 99 3.85 12.03 -7.86
N ARG A 100 2.59 12.24 -7.48
CA ARG A 100 2.13 13.55 -7.02
C ARG A 100 2.82 14.00 -5.73
N GLN A 101 3.08 13.08 -4.79
CA GLN A 101 3.87 13.37 -3.58
C GLN A 101 5.29 13.82 -3.93
N ALA A 102 5.92 13.15 -4.90
CA ALA A 102 7.26 13.51 -5.36
C ALA A 102 7.29 14.90 -6.01
N GLU A 103 6.28 15.25 -6.82
CA GLU A 103 6.15 16.58 -7.42
C GLU A 103 6.01 17.68 -6.34
N VAL A 104 5.11 17.48 -5.37
CA VAL A 104 4.92 18.43 -4.25
C VAL A 104 6.22 18.61 -3.45
N LEU A 105 6.91 17.50 -3.14
CA LEU A 105 8.18 17.58 -2.41
C LEU A 105 9.25 18.31 -3.24
N ALA A 106 9.35 18.03 -4.54
CA ALA A 106 10.31 18.68 -5.42
C ALA A 106 10.09 20.20 -5.48
N ASP A 107 8.85 20.65 -5.67
CA ASP A 107 8.49 22.07 -5.68
C ASP A 107 8.90 22.77 -4.37
N ARG A 108 8.62 22.14 -3.21
CA ARG A 108 9.03 22.66 -1.91
C ARG A 108 10.56 22.72 -1.76
N LEU A 109 11.28 21.69 -2.17
CA LEU A 109 12.75 21.64 -2.07
C LEU A 109 13.42 22.65 -3.01
N CYS A 110 12.80 22.98 -4.14
CA CYS A 110 13.26 24.00 -5.07
C CYS A 110 12.89 25.44 -4.63
N GLY A 111 12.24 25.62 -3.48
CA GLY A 111 11.84 26.93 -2.98
C GLY A 111 10.64 27.55 -3.69
N ALA A 112 9.89 26.75 -4.45
CA ALA A 112 8.69 27.17 -5.16
C ALA A 112 7.49 26.30 -4.74
N PRO A 113 7.11 26.27 -3.45
CA PRO A 113 6.05 25.38 -2.97
C PRO A 113 4.72 25.70 -3.67
N GLY A 114 4.20 24.71 -4.39
CA GLY A 114 2.88 24.76 -5.02
C GLY A 114 1.76 24.33 -4.08
N GLU A 115 0.63 23.97 -4.67
CA GLU A 115 -0.49 23.36 -3.94
C GLU A 115 -0.03 22.07 -3.23
N GLY A 116 -0.46 21.89 -1.98
CA GLY A 116 -0.15 20.67 -1.24
C GLY A 116 -0.77 19.43 -1.89
N PHE A 117 -0.34 18.26 -1.45
CA PHE A 117 -0.90 17.00 -1.90
C PHE A 117 -2.40 16.93 -1.64
N VAL A 118 -3.17 16.74 -2.72
CA VAL A 118 -4.61 16.49 -2.72
C VAL A 118 -4.87 15.32 -3.65
N LEU A 119 -5.65 14.34 -3.19
CA LEU A 119 -6.06 13.21 -4.02
C LEU A 119 -7.50 13.42 -4.48
N ALA A 120 -7.70 13.51 -5.79
CA ALA A 120 -9.01 13.70 -6.39
C ALA A 120 -9.95 12.55 -5.98
N GLY A 121 -11.05 12.86 -5.28
CA GLY A 121 -12.10 11.89 -4.95
C GLY A 121 -12.75 12.05 -3.57
N ARG A 122 -12.19 12.84 -2.66
CA ARG A 122 -12.86 13.24 -1.40
C ARG A 122 -12.61 14.72 -1.14
N ARG A 123 -13.70 15.50 -1.14
CA ARG A 123 -13.70 16.86 -0.61
C ARG A 123 -13.58 16.72 0.91
N ASP A 124 -12.58 17.36 1.52
CA ASP A 124 -12.49 17.45 2.97
C ASP A 124 -13.84 17.98 3.51
N PRO A 125 -14.39 17.42 4.60
CA PRO A 125 -15.49 18.08 5.28
C PRO A 125 -15.01 19.49 5.71
N PRO A 126 -15.85 20.54 5.56
CA PRO A 126 -15.45 21.90 5.91
C PRO A 126 -14.99 21.94 7.37
N GLU A 127 -13.84 22.57 7.63
CA GLU A 127 -13.32 22.73 8.98
C GLU A 127 -14.33 23.48 9.86
N GLY A 128 -14.98 22.75 10.76
CA GLY A 128 -16.00 23.33 11.63
C GLY A 128 -16.67 22.28 12.49
N HIS A 129 -16.00 21.90 13.60
CA HIS A 129 -16.59 21.82 14.94
C HIS A 129 -15.49 21.43 15.92
N ARG A 130 -14.81 22.45 16.46
CA ARG A 130 -14.10 22.32 17.74
C ARG A 130 -15.17 22.30 18.84
N HIS A 131 -15.20 21.24 19.63
CA HIS A 131 -15.81 21.24 20.97
C HIS A 131 -14.71 21.42 22.01
#